data_AF-A7SF09-F1
#
_entry.id   AF-A7SF09-F1
#
_cell.length_a   1.000
_cell.length_b   1.000
_cell.length_c   1.000
_cell.angle_alpha   90.00
_cell.angle_beta   90.00
_cell.angle_gamma   90.00
#
_symmetry.space_group_name_H-M   'P 1'
#
loop_
_entity.id
_entity.type
_entity.pdbx_description
1 polymer ?
#
loop_
_entity_poly.entity_id
_entity_poly.type
_entity_poly.pdbx_seq_one_letter_code
_entity_poly.pdbx_strand_id
1 'polypeptide(L)'
;GEIIYSGVTFAGLVGLYTAQSPNALTLDTDQRAQGSIWENIIVALLDKKALPPLFLIRQIVATEGVDFPQAVNELSSAPMFDDSYYIVGGVKPDQGAVVTRNRLSTADVWMLDAEKGSWFLVETNYDHWTTPPPSDDRRDVAIKAMTSIGRGDIDATALLAVLNRFPVKNPDTVYTAVMRAKPSLLEAWIQE
;
A
#
# COMPACT_ATOMS: atom_id res chain seq x y z
N GLY A 1 27.21 -8.46 -1.20
CA GLY A 1 25.91 -8.68 -1.85
C GLY A 1 25.25 -7.34 -2.07
N GLU A 2 24.39 -7.24 -3.07
CA GLU A 2 23.60 -6.03 -3.36
C GLU A 2 22.17 -6.20 -2.80
N ILE A 3 21.57 -5.09 -2.36
CA ILE A 3 20.21 -5.11 -1.82
C ILE A 3 19.23 -5.10 -3.00
N ILE A 4 18.51 -6.20 -3.21
CA ILE A 4 17.45 -6.29 -4.23
C ILE A 4 16.15 -5.63 -3.74
N TYR A 5 15.79 -5.87 -2.47
CA TYR A 5 14.68 -5.22 -1.80
C TYR A 5 14.91 -5.12 -0.29
N SER A 6 14.12 -4.28 0.37
CA SER A 6 13.99 -4.22 1.82
C SER A 6 12.51 -4.30 2.18
N GLY A 7 12.17 -4.82 3.35
CA GLY A 7 10.78 -4.88 3.78
C GLY A 7 10.64 -5.08 5.28
N VAL A 8 9.45 -4.74 5.78
CA VAL A 8 9.05 -4.97 7.17
C VAL A 8 8.13 -6.18 7.19
N THR A 9 8.44 -7.14 8.06
CA THR A 9 7.68 -8.39 8.19
C THR A 9 7.78 -8.95 9.60
N PHE A 10 6.97 -9.96 9.89
CA PHE A 10 7.00 -10.69 11.16
C PHE A 10 7.83 -11.97 11.03
N ALA A 11 8.54 -12.35 12.09
CA ALA A 11 9.34 -13.56 12.08
C ALA A 11 8.46 -14.79 11.74
N GLY A 12 8.86 -15.56 10.73
CA GLY A 12 8.11 -16.72 10.22
C GLY A 12 7.16 -16.40 9.06
N LEU A 13 6.88 -15.13 8.78
CA LEU A 13 6.11 -14.71 7.62
C LEU A 13 7.02 -14.48 6.42
N VAL A 14 6.80 -15.24 5.35
CA VAL A 14 7.61 -15.16 4.13
C VAL A 14 7.07 -14.15 3.11
N GLY A 15 5.85 -13.62 3.30
CA GLY A 15 5.33 -12.49 2.51
C GLY A 15 5.80 -11.15 3.07
N LEU A 16 5.48 -10.06 2.36
CA LEU A 16 5.76 -8.69 2.78
C LEU A 16 4.46 -7.87 2.77
N TYR A 17 4.20 -7.15 3.87
CA TYR A 17 3.16 -6.12 3.92
C TYR A 17 3.70 -4.82 3.33
N THR A 18 4.86 -4.39 3.86
CA THR A 18 5.52 -3.14 3.52
C THR A 18 6.90 -3.46 2.94
N ALA A 19 7.19 -2.98 1.73
CA ALA A 19 8.44 -3.26 1.05
C ALA A 19 8.88 -2.15 0.09
N GLN A 20 10.17 -2.12 -0.22
CA GLN A 20 10.69 -1.29 -1.29
C GLN A 20 11.74 -2.04 -2.13
N SER A 21 11.77 -1.75 -3.42
CA SER A 21 12.91 -2.00 -4.29
C SER A 21 13.71 -0.69 -4.40
N PRO A 22 14.95 -0.62 -3.89
CA PRO A 22 15.74 0.61 -3.84
C PRO A 22 15.86 1.27 -5.22
N ASN A 23 15.57 2.57 -5.30
CA ASN A 23 15.62 3.37 -6.52
C ASN A 23 14.62 2.96 -7.61
N ALA A 24 13.60 2.16 -7.28
CA ALA A 24 12.56 1.74 -8.23
C ALA A 24 11.15 1.95 -7.67
N LEU A 25 10.81 1.30 -6.55
CA LEU A 25 9.42 1.22 -6.07
C LEU A 25 9.32 1.16 -4.55
N THR A 26 8.20 1.64 -4.03
CA THR A 26 7.68 1.34 -2.69
C THR A 26 6.32 0.67 -2.82
N LEU A 27 6.05 -0.32 -1.98
CA LEU A 27 4.81 -1.10 -1.97
C LEU A 27 4.32 -1.30 -0.54
N ASP A 28 3.01 -1.14 -0.36
CA ASP A 28 2.30 -1.47 0.86
C ASP A 28 0.94 -2.11 0.52
N THR A 29 0.33 -2.81 1.47
CA THR A 29 -1.01 -3.38 1.28
C THR A 29 -1.88 -3.21 2.51
N ASP A 30 -3.11 -2.76 2.24
CA ASP A 30 -4.18 -2.72 3.21
C ASP A 30 -5.21 -3.81 2.93
N GLN A 31 -5.78 -4.38 4.00
CA GLN A 31 -6.86 -5.35 3.87
C GLN A 31 -8.12 -4.68 3.32
N ARG A 32 -8.76 -5.33 2.35
CA ARG A 32 -10.10 -4.97 1.87
C ARG A 32 -11.09 -6.04 2.32
N ALA A 33 -11.86 -5.74 3.37
CA ALA A 33 -12.80 -6.69 3.96
C ALA A 33 -14.10 -6.78 3.14
N GLN A 34 -14.03 -7.43 1.98
CA GLN A 34 -15.17 -7.70 1.12
C GLN A 34 -15.36 -9.23 0.97
N GLY A 35 -16.60 -9.70 1.11
CA GLY A 35 -16.96 -11.10 0.93
C GLY A 35 -16.69 -12.02 2.13
N SER A 36 -16.82 -13.33 1.90
CA SER A 36 -16.74 -14.36 2.94
C SER A 36 -15.39 -15.06 2.94
N ILE A 37 -14.85 -15.39 4.13
CA ILE A 37 -13.63 -16.22 4.26
C ILE A 37 -13.76 -17.57 3.53
N TRP A 38 -14.98 -18.09 3.39
CA TRP A 38 -15.25 -19.33 2.66
C TRP A 38 -14.99 -19.20 1.16
N GLU A 39 -15.25 -18.03 0.57
CA GLU A 39 -14.95 -17.77 -0.84
C GLU A 39 -13.43 -17.73 -1.05
N ASN A 40 -12.68 -17.12 -0.12
CA ASN A 40 -11.21 -17.09 -0.15
C ASN A 40 -10.63 -18.51 -0.14
N ILE A 41 -11.16 -19.39 0.73
CA ILE A 41 -10.73 -20.79 0.82
C ILE A 41 -11.02 -21.54 -0.49
N ILE A 42 -12.20 -21.36 -1.08
CA ILE A 42 -12.57 -22.03 -2.35
C ILE A 42 -11.64 -21.59 -3.47
N VAL A 43 -11.40 -20.29 -3.63
CA VAL A 43 -10.49 -19.77 -4.67
C VAL A 43 -9.07 -20.27 -4.45
N ALA A 44 -8.56 -20.23 -3.21
CA ALA A 44 -7.23 -20.75 -2.88
C ALA A 44 -7.07 -22.25 -3.17
N LEU A 45 -8.14 -23.05 -3.03
CA LEU A 45 -8.12 -24.48 -3.35
C LEU A 45 -8.17 -24.74 -4.85
N LEU A 46 -8.98 -23.99 -5.60
CA LEU A 46 -9.25 -24.24 -7.02
C LEU A 46 -8.25 -23.55 -7.97
N ASP A 47 -7.87 -22.31 -7.69
CA ASP A 47 -6.91 -21.58 -8.51
C ASP A 47 -5.50 -21.70 -7.92
N LYS A 48 -4.73 -22.67 -8.45
CA LYS A 48 -3.34 -22.90 -8.01
C LYS A 48 -2.39 -21.76 -8.36
N LYS A 49 -2.82 -20.78 -9.16
CA LYS A 49 -2.05 -19.57 -9.48
C LYS A 49 -2.40 -18.39 -8.58
N ALA A 50 -3.50 -18.47 -7.82
CA ALA A 50 -3.91 -17.41 -6.92
C ALA A 50 -2.88 -17.23 -5.79
N LEU A 51 -2.34 -16.03 -5.68
CA LEU A 51 -1.34 -15.70 -4.66
C LEU A 51 -2.00 -15.01 -3.46
N PRO A 52 -1.49 -15.25 -2.24
CA PRO A 52 -1.77 -14.35 -1.12
C PRO A 52 -1.26 -12.94 -1.46
N PRO A 53 -1.95 -11.86 -1.03
CA PRO A 53 -1.55 -10.50 -1.36
C PRO A 53 -0.07 -10.17 -1.04
N LEU A 54 0.38 -10.66 0.11
CA LEU A 54 1.74 -10.47 0.62
C LEU A 54 2.83 -11.13 -0.23
N PHE A 55 2.47 -12.21 -0.95
CA PHE A 55 3.42 -12.91 -1.82
C PHE A 55 3.59 -12.18 -3.14
N LEU A 56 2.53 -11.52 -3.62
CA LEU A 56 2.61 -10.67 -4.81
C LEU A 56 3.54 -9.48 -4.56
N ILE A 57 3.43 -8.80 -3.41
CA ILE A 57 4.37 -7.71 -3.06
C ILE A 57 5.80 -8.23 -3.08
N ARG A 58 6.07 -9.35 -2.40
CA ARG A 58 7.42 -9.95 -2.38
C ARG A 58 7.92 -10.30 -3.77
N GLN A 59 7.07 -10.85 -4.62
CA GLN A 59 7.43 -11.19 -6.00
C GLN A 59 7.82 -9.94 -6.78
N ILE A 60 6.99 -8.88 -6.72
CA ILE A 60 7.25 -7.64 -7.47
C ILE A 60 8.58 -7.01 -7.04
N VAL A 61 8.80 -6.78 -5.73
CA VAL A 61 10.05 -6.13 -5.28
C VAL A 61 11.30 -6.98 -5.51
N ALA A 62 11.15 -8.30 -5.68
CA ALA A 62 12.24 -9.21 -6.00
C ALA A 62 12.52 -9.30 -7.52
N THR A 63 11.63 -8.79 -8.37
CA THR A 63 11.82 -8.78 -9.82
C THR A 63 12.84 -7.71 -10.21
N GLU A 64 13.96 -8.14 -10.80
CA GLU A 64 15.01 -7.24 -11.27
C GLU A 64 14.47 -6.33 -12.38
N GLY A 65 14.73 -5.03 -12.26
CA GLY A 65 14.38 -4.04 -13.28
C GLY A 65 12.90 -3.68 -13.36
N VAL A 66 12.07 -4.11 -12.41
CA VAL A 66 10.66 -3.73 -12.36
C VAL A 66 10.50 -2.20 -12.20
N ASP A 67 9.61 -1.62 -13.00
CA ASP A 67 9.24 -0.21 -12.91
C ASP A 67 7.78 -0.01 -12.47
N PHE A 68 7.40 1.25 -12.26
CA PHE A 68 6.08 1.60 -11.73
C PHE A 68 4.92 1.13 -12.63
N PRO A 69 4.93 1.39 -13.96
CA PRO A 69 3.92 0.83 -14.85
C PRO A 69 3.83 -0.71 -14.81
N GLN A 70 4.96 -1.41 -14.79
CA GLN A 70 4.98 -2.87 -14.68
C GLN A 70 4.37 -3.34 -13.37
N ALA A 71 4.75 -2.73 -12.24
CA ALA A 71 4.20 -3.05 -10.93
C ALA A 71 2.69 -2.80 -10.87
N VAL A 72 2.20 -1.65 -11.33
CA VAL A 72 0.75 -1.38 -11.39
C VAL A 72 0.04 -2.45 -12.23
N ASN A 73 0.58 -2.81 -13.39
CA ASN A 73 -0.01 -3.85 -14.24
C ASN A 73 -0.04 -5.23 -13.56
N GLU A 74 1.03 -5.63 -12.87
CA GLU A 74 1.07 -6.87 -12.09
C GLU A 74 0.06 -6.83 -10.94
N LEU A 75 0.04 -5.74 -10.18
CA LEU A 75 -0.90 -5.52 -9.08
C LEU A 75 -2.35 -5.50 -9.55
N SER A 76 -2.65 -5.10 -10.79
CA SER A 76 -4.01 -5.07 -11.33
C SER A 76 -4.47 -6.42 -11.91
N SER A 77 -3.55 -7.26 -12.36
CA SER A 77 -3.89 -8.45 -13.17
C SER A 77 -3.58 -9.78 -12.50
N ALA A 78 -2.71 -9.81 -11.50
CA ALA A 78 -2.28 -11.05 -10.86
C ALA A 78 -3.47 -11.80 -10.23
N PRO A 79 -3.61 -13.12 -10.45
CA PRO A 79 -4.64 -13.92 -9.78
C PRO A 79 -4.47 -13.86 -8.26
N MET A 80 -5.56 -13.55 -7.54
CA MET A 80 -5.57 -13.44 -6.09
C MET A 80 -6.80 -14.17 -5.53
N PHE A 81 -6.67 -14.71 -4.32
CA PHE A 81 -7.81 -15.36 -3.64
C PHE A 81 -8.46 -14.47 -2.58
N ASP A 82 -7.91 -13.27 -2.32
CA ASP A 82 -8.45 -12.31 -1.37
C ASP A 82 -8.52 -10.91 -1.99
N ASP A 83 -9.35 -10.07 -1.42
CA ASP A 83 -9.50 -8.67 -1.80
C ASP A 83 -8.45 -7.83 -1.05
N SER A 84 -7.87 -6.84 -1.70
CA SER A 84 -6.83 -6.00 -1.09
C SER A 84 -6.75 -4.62 -1.74
N TYR A 85 -6.17 -3.67 -1.02
CA TYR A 85 -5.64 -2.46 -1.62
C TYR A 85 -4.13 -2.61 -1.72
N TYR A 86 -3.56 -2.22 -2.87
CA TYR A 86 -2.11 -2.08 -3.02
C TYR A 86 -1.77 -0.63 -3.23
N ILE A 87 -0.85 -0.12 -2.41
CA ILE A 87 -0.37 1.25 -2.50
C ILE A 87 1.04 1.19 -3.06
N VAL A 88 1.25 1.80 -4.23
CA VAL A 88 2.51 1.77 -4.95
C VAL A 88 3.02 3.17 -5.21
N GLY A 89 4.31 3.39 -4.98
CA GLY A 89 5.03 4.62 -5.29
C GLY A 89 6.24 4.33 -6.19
N GLY A 90 6.47 5.18 -7.19
CA GLY A 90 7.61 5.09 -8.09
C GLY A 90 8.66 6.18 -7.85
N VAL A 91 9.46 6.47 -8.86
CA VAL A 91 10.59 7.42 -8.78
C VAL A 91 10.41 8.69 -9.61
N LYS A 92 9.38 8.74 -10.46
CA LYS A 92 9.06 9.91 -11.29
C LYS A 92 7.87 10.67 -10.68
N PRO A 93 7.71 11.98 -11.00
CA PRO A 93 6.50 12.71 -10.65
C PRO A 93 5.23 11.95 -11.05
N ASP A 94 4.20 12.05 -10.22
CA ASP A 94 2.89 11.40 -10.37
C ASP A 94 2.91 9.86 -10.46
N GLN A 95 4.05 9.21 -10.18
CA GLN A 95 4.10 7.77 -9.96
C GLN A 95 3.68 7.43 -8.52
N GLY A 96 2.38 7.51 -8.27
CA GLY A 96 1.75 6.98 -7.07
C GLY A 96 0.36 6.48 -7.41
N ALA A 97 0.00 5.30 -6.90
CA ALA A 97 -1.32 4.72 -7.15
C ALA A 97 -1.82 3.87 -5.98
N VAL A 98 -3.14 3.80 -5.84
CA VAL A 98 -3.87 2.81 -5.05
C VAL A 98 -4.60 1.89 -6.03
N VAL A 99 -4.27 0.60 -6.03
CA VAL A 99 -4.94 -0.42 -6.84
C VAL A 99 -5.93 -1.15 -5.94
N THR A 100 -7.24 -0.94 -6.17
CA THR A 100 -8.29 -1.63 -5.44
C THR A 100 -8.61 -2.96 -6.11
N ARG A 101 -8.30 -4.07 -5.44
CA ARG A 101 -8.41 -5.42 -5.99
C ARG A 101 -9.59 -6.19 -5.40
N ASN A 102 -10.34 -6.81 -6.30
CA ASN A 102 -11.12 -8.00 -6.01
C ASN A 102 -10.27 -9.25 -6.31
N ARG A 103 -10.70 -10.42 -5.82
CA ARG A 103 -10.08 -11.73 -6.12
C ARG A 103 -9.75 -11.91 -7.62
N LEU A 104 -10.74 -11.69 -8.47
CA LEU A 104 -10.67 -12.00 -9.91
C LEU A 104 -10.60 -10.76 -10.82
N SER A 105 -10.59 -9.55 -10.26
CA SER A 105 -10.60 -8.32 -11.05
C SER A 105 -10.00 -7.13 -10.32
N THR A 106 -9.69 -6.08 -11.06
CA THR A 106 -9.42 -4.76 -10.49
C THR A 106 -10.73 -3.97 -10.44
N ALA A 107 -11.06 -3.45 -9.26
CA ALA A 107 -12.21 -2.57 -9.09
C ALA A 107 -11.89 -1.14 -9.53
N ASP A 108 -10.69 -0.65 -9.20
CA ASP A 108 -10.21 0.68 -9.57
C ASP A 108 -8.68 0.79 -9.53
N VAL A 109 -8.12 1.74 -10.29
CA VAL A 109 -6.73 2.17 -10.21
C VAL A 109 -6.71 3.69 -10.00
N TRP A 110 -6.58 4.11 -8.75
CA TRP A 110 -6.59 5.51 -8.37
C TRP A 110 -5.16 6.06 -8.41
N MET A 111 -4.86 6.94 -9.38
CA MET A 111 -3.51 7.51 -9.58
C MET A 111 -3.40 8.94 -9.05
N LEU A 112 -2.18 9.32 -8.68
CA LEU A 112 -1.82 10.73 -8.50
C LEU A 112 -2.02 11.51 -9.80
N ASP A 113 -2.41 12.76 -9.63
CA ASP A 113 -2.56 13.74 -10.70
C ASP A 113 -2.34 15.12 -10.08
N ALA A 114 -1.06 15.49 -9.91
CA ALA A 114 -0.72 16.72 -9.22
C ALA A 114 -1.18 17.97 -9.99
N GLU A 115 -1.34 17.89 -11.31
CA GLU A 115 -1.91 18.98 -12.12
C GLU A 115 -3.38 19.24 -11.78
N LYS A 116 -4.15 18.20 -11.48
CA LYS A 116 -5.52 18.30 -10.99
C LYS A 116 -5.63 18.47 -9.47
N GLY A 117 -4.51 18.69 -8.78
CA GLY A 117 -4.46 18.89 -7.33
C GLY A 117 -4.46 17.60 -6.49
N SER A 118 -4.44 16.43 -7.12
CA SER A 118 -4.31 15.12 -6.45
C SER A 118 -2.83 14.79 -6.23
N TRP A 119 -2.20 15.48 -5.27
CA TRP A 119 -0.76 15.35 -4.96
C TRP A 119 -0.45 14.33 -3.85
N PHE A 120 -1.47 13.76 -3.21
CA PHE A 120 -1.38 12.60 -2.31
C PHE A 120 -2.63 11.73 -2.46
N LEU A 121 -2.50 10.45 -2.11
CA LEU A 121 -3.61 9.50 -1.98
C LEU A 121 -3.62 8.98 -0.54
N VAL A 122 -4.80 8.72 0.02
CA VAL A 122 -4.94 8.11 1.35
C VAL A 122 -5.87 6.91 1.23
N GLU A 123 -5.31 5.71 1.43
CA GLU A 123 -6.08 4.48 1.58
C GLU A 123 -6.10 4.04 3.05
N THR A 124 -7.17 3.36 3.43
CA THR A 124 -7.29 2.70 4.75
C THR A 124 -7.90 1.32 4.52
N ASN A 125 -9.16 1.09 4.90
CA ASN A 125 -9.78 -0.24 4.76
C ASN A 125 -11.17 -0.19 4.10
N TYR A 126 -11.48 0.87 3.35
CA TYR A 126 -12.77 1.02 2.65
C TYR A 126 -12.58 1.80 1.35
N ASP A 127 -13.33 1.42 0.32
CA ASP A 127 -13.20 1.97 -1.03
C ASP A 127 -13.30 3.51 -1.02
N HIS A 128 -12.42 4.18 -1.77
CA HIS A 128 -12.34 5.65 -1.77
C HIS A 128 -13.60 6.36 -2.30
N TRP A 129 -14.41 5.67 -3.09
CA TRP A 129 -15.71 6.15 -3.59
C TRP A 129 -16.89 5.88 -2.64
N THR A 130 -16.64 5.35 -1.44
CA THR A 130 -17.67 5.01 -0.46
C THR A 130 -17.59 5.87 0.80
N THR A 131 -18.69 5.94 1.55
CA THR A 131 -18.72 6.61 2.85
C THR A 131 -17.91 5.81 3.88
N PRO A 132 -17.04 6.45 4.68
CA PRO A 132 -16.31 5.77 5.74
C PRO A 132 -17.27 5.16 6.78
N PRO A 133 -16.92 4.02 7.40
CA PRO A 133 -17.66 3.49 8.53
C PRO A 133 -17.72 4.53 9.67
N PRO A 134 -18.89 4.76 10.32
CA PRO A 134 -19.00 5.74 11.40
C PRO A 134 -18.06 5.51 12.59
N SER A 135 -17.58 4.27 12.76
CA SER A 135 -16.66 3.86 13.81
C SER A 135 -15.18 3.97 13.43
N ASP A 136 -14.85 4.16 12.15
CA ASP A 136 -13.47 4.20 11.65
C ASP A 136 -13.32 5.15 10.46
N ASP A 137 -13.03 6.42 10.74
CA ASP A 137 -12.71 7.44 9.74
C ASP A 137 -11.29 7.98 9.92
N ARG A 138 -10.30 7.08 9.87
CA ARG A 138 -8.89 7.45 9.85
C ARG A 138 -8.50 8.26 8.61
N ARG A 139 -9.16 8.02 7.47
CA ARG A 139 -8.88 8.69 6.20
C ARG A 139 -9.11 10.20 6.33
N ASP A 140 -10.22 10.66 6.90
CA ASP A 140 -10.50 12.10 7.04
C ASP A 140 -9.42 12.82 7.86
N VAL A 141 -8.97 12.23 8.98
CA VAL A 141 -7.91 12.81 9.81
C VAL A 141 -6.57 12.87 9.06
N ALA A 142 -6.22 11.82 8.33
CA ALA A 142 -5.01 11.80 7.51
C ALA A 142 -5.08 12.83 6.36
N ILE A 143 -6.20 12.92 5.64
CA ILE A 143 -6.42 13.90 4.56
C ILE A 143 -6.32 15.31 5.09
N LYS A 144 -6.95 15.63 6.23
CA LYS A 144 -6.87 16.96 6.86
C LYS A 144 -5.43 17.31 7.24
N ALA A 145 -4.70 16.35 7.79
CA ALA A 145 -3.30 16.56 8.16
C ALA A 145 -2.40 16.77 6.93
N MET A 146 -2.53 15.94 5.89
CA MET A 146 -1.81 16.09 4.62
C MET A 146 -2.12 17.42 3.95
N THR A 147 -3.40 17.81 3.90
CA THR A 147 -3.85 19.09 3.34
C THR A 147 -3.27 20.28 4.11
N SER A 148 -3.22 20.20 5.44
CA SER A 148 -2.66 21.25 6.29
C SER A 148 -1.15 21.40 6.16
N ILE A 149 -0.42 20.30 5.90
CA ILE A 149 1.03 20.35 5.63
C ILE A 149 1.26 20.96 4.24
N GLY A 150 0.50 20.50 3.25
CA GLY A 150 0.64 20.96 1.87
C GLY A 150 1.85 20.37 1.14
N ARG A 151 1.82 20.45 -0.18
CA ARG A 151 2.82 19.83 -1.07
C ARG A 151 4.25 20.36 -0.88
N GLY A 152 4.40 21.62 -0.46
CA GLY A 152 5.70 22.28 -0.32
C GLY A 152 6.50 21.81 0.90
N ASP A 153 5.81 21.36 1.95
CA ASP A 153 6.39 21.05 3.26
C ASP A 153 6.36 19.55 3.59
N ILE A 154 5.95 18.70 2.63
CA ILE A 154 5.91 17.26 2.84
C ILE A 154 7.31 16.64 2.77
N ASP A 155 7.69 15.93 3.83
CA ASP A 155 8.88 15.10 3.91
C ASP A 155 8.61 13.85 4.76
N ALA A 156 9.65 13.03 5.01
CA ALA A 156 9.51 11.81 5.81
C ALA A 156 9.06 12.09 7.26
N THR A 157 9.50 13.20 7.85
CA THR A 157 9.13 13.59 9.22
C THR A 157 7.68 14.06 9.27
N ALA A 158 7.26 14.86 8.30
CA ALA A 158 5.89 15.32 8.17
C ALA A 158 4.93 14.14 7.93
N LEU A 159 5.31 13.17 7.09
CA LEU A 159 4.50 11.96 6.88
C LEU A 159 4.41 11.11 8.16
N LEU A 160 5.51 10.92 8.88
CA LEU A 160 5.51 10.25 10.18
C LEU A 160 4.60 10.97 11.19
N ALA A 161 4.57 12.30 11.17
CA ALA A 161 3.69 13.10 12.02
C ALA A 161 2.21 12.97 11.63
N VAL A 162 1.87 12.72 10.35
CA VAL A 162 0.50 12.37 9.94
C VAL A 162 0.12 10.99 10.50
N LEU A 163 1.00 10.00 10.32
CA LEU A 163 0.74 8.62 10.74
C LEU A 163 0.62 8.49 12.27
N ASN A 164 1.27 9.36 13.06
CA ASN A 164 1.19 9.37 14.52
C ASN A 164 -0.02 10.14 15.11
N ARG A 165 -0.96 10.62 14.30
CA ARG A 165 -2.16 11.30 14.79
C ARG A 165 -3.25 10.29 15.14
N PHE A 166 -3.93 10.46 16.27
CA PHE A 166 -5.14 9.70 16.54
C PHE A 166 -6.29 10.17 15.61
N PRO A 167 -7.09 9.27 15.00
CA PRO A 167 -7.08 7.81 15.16
C PRO A 167 -6.23 7.06 14.11
N VAL A 168 -5.47 7.75 13.26
CA VAL A 168 -4.56 7.13 12.26
C VAL A 168 -3.60 6.16 12.96
N LYS A 169 -2.89 6.63 13.98
CA LYS A 169 -2.32 5.78 15.04
C LYS A 169 -3.39 5.52 16.10
N ASN A 170 -3.57 4.25 16.44
CA ASN A 170 -4.53 3.77 17.43
C ASN A 170 -3.96 2.56 18.19
N PRO A 171 -4.66 2.01 19.20
CA PRO A 171 -4.17 0.88 20.00
C PRO A 171 -3.87 -0.41 19.23
N ASP A 172 -4.39 -0.58 18.01
CA ASP A 172 -4.12 -1.75 17.16
C ASP A 172 -2.90 -1.53 16.23
N THR A 173 -2.30 -0.33 16.26
CA THR A 173 -1.13 -0.02 15.42
C THR A 173 0.09 -0.76 15.93
N VAL A 174 0.64 -1.68 15.12
CA VAL A 174 1.82 -2.50 15.49
C VAL A 174 3.13 -1.79 15.15
N TYR A 175 3.20 -1.16 13.98
CA TYR A 175 4.36 -0.38 13.55
C TYR A 175 3.91 0.74 12.61
N THR A 176 4.80 1.72 12.43
CA THR A 176 4.68 2.76 11.40
C THR A 176 5.91 2.67 10.51
N ALA A 177 5.73 2.78 9.20
CA ALA A 177 6.83 2.82 8.25
C ALA A 177 6.72 4.05 7.35
N VAL A 178 7.86 4.62 7.00
CA VAL A 178 7.98 5.68 5.99
C VAL A 178 8.97 5.21 4.93
N MET A 179 8.54 5.31 3.67
CA MET A 179 9.32 4.87 2.53
C MET A 179 9.50 5.96 1.48
N ARG A 180 10.61 5.92 0.75
CA ARG A 180 10.84 6.69 -0.47
C ARG A 180 11.68 5.86 -1.42
N ALA A 181 11.20 5.63 -2.64
CA ALA A 181 11.92 4.82 -3.63
C ALA A 181 13.28 5.44 -3.98
N LYS A 182 13.35 6.78 -4.17
CA LYS A 182 14.57 7.48 -4.59
C LYS A 182 14.71 8.89 -3.97
N PRO A 183 15.85 9.22 -3.33
CA PRO A 183 16.85 8.27 -2.83
C PRO A 183 16.20 7.33 -1.81
N SER A 184 16.60 6.06 -1.87
CA SER A 184 16.00 4.97 -1.08
C SER A 184 15.97 5.30 0.42
N LEU A 185 14.80 5.14 1.03
CA LEU A 185 14.55 5.29 2.46
C LEU A 185 13.48 4.26 2.84
N LEU A 186 13.77 3.43 3.84
CA LEU A 186 12.76 2.64 4.54
C LEU A 186 13.11 2.68 6.02
N GLU A 187 12.29 3.37 6.79
CA GLU A 187 12.39 3.45 8.23
C GLU A 187 11.10 2.93 8.84
N ALA A 188 11.20 2.18 9.92
CA ALA A 188 10.05 1.61 10.60
C ALA A 188 10.25 1.67 12.12
N TRP A 189 9.16 1.96 12.83
CA TRP A 189 9.12 2.08 14.29
C TRP A 189 7.99 1.22 14.81
N ILE A 190 8.29 0.36 15.79
CA ILE A 190 7.25 -0.36 16.55
C ILE A 190 6.43 0.69 17.30
N GLN A 191 5.11 0.52 17.28
CA GLN A 191 4.19 1.38 17.99
C GLN A 191 3.68 0.65 19.24
N GLU A 192 3.75 1.36 20.37
CA GLU A 192 3.07 1.02 21.62
C GLU A 192 1.70 1.72 21.68
#